data_AF-A0A9D8ACQ5-F1
#
_entry.id   AF-A0A9D8ACQ5-F1
#
_cell.length_a   1.000
_cell.length_b   1.000
_cell.length_c   1.000
_cell.angle_alpha   90.00
_cell.angle_beta   90.00
_cell.angle_gamma   90.00
#
_symmetry.space_group_name_H-M   'P 1'
#
loop_
_entity.id
_entity.type
_entity.pdbx_description
1 polymer ?
#
loop_
_entity_poly.entity_id
_entity_poly.type
_entity_poly.pdbx_seq_one_letter_code
_entity_poly.pdbx_strand_id
1 'polypeptide(L)'
;MPRNLIALIIIIVGFLMIIGISIFIYQASKSQPDQAVTVTIPKEVAEKVATDTPVESITAKKKSVVIEQKKQPEVVEKSSDEEALERIAGSFIERYGTQSTASNYSNLEDSLVYMSEKMKTETKNELIQLRAGGDDINDYQGMTTRAVSKKIIEYDKENGSAKVTIGTIRAKLNGDVQDLSRKKQNVEVRFVKESGTWKVDGVVWAK
;
A
#
# COMPACT_ATOMS: atom_id res chain seq x y z
N MET A 1 57.91 -20.52 14.94
CA MET A 1 57.40 -20.44 13.55
C MET A 1 57.75 -19.07 13.00
N PRO A 2 58.34 -18.94 11.80
CA PRO A 2 58.87 -17.66 11.35
C PRO A 2 57.72 -16.69 10.98
N ARG A 3 57.89 -15.41 11.29
CA ARG A 3 56.80 -14.40 11.26
C ARG A 3 56.17 -14.23 9.86
N ASN A 4 56.95 -14.48 8.81
CA ASN A 4 56.51 -14.50 7.41
C ASN A 4 55.59 -15.69 7.08
N LEU A 5 55.75 -16.84 7.75
CA LEU A 5 54.88 -17.99 7.56
C LEU A 5 53.50 -17.79 8.20
N ILE A 6 53.44 -17.11 9.35
CA ILE A 6 52.18 -16.75 10.01
C ILE A 6 51.39 -15.75 9.15
N ALA A 7 52.07 -14.73 8.59
CA ALA A 7 51.44 -13.76 7.69
C ALA A 7 50.87 -14.43 6.42
N LEU A 8 51.61 -15.39 5.83
CA LEU A 8 51.14 -16.15 4.66
C LEU A 8 49.89 -16.98 4.98
N ILE A 9 49.85 -17.64 6.14
CA ILE A 9 48.69 -18.44 6.56
C ILE A 9 47.46 -17.56 6.75
N ILE A 10 47.60 -16.38 7.35
CA ILE A 10 46.48 -15.44 7.55
C ILE A 10 45.90 -14.97 6.20
N ILE A 11 46.76 -14.68 5.22
CA ILE A 11 46.34 -14.28 3.87
C ILE A 11 45.56 -15.41 3.19
N ILE A 12 46.05 -16.66 3.27
CA ILE A 12 45.40 -17.83 2.66
C ILE A 12 44.04 -18.09 3.32
N VAL A 13 43.95 -18.03 4.65
CA VAL A 13 42.69 -18.21 5.39
C VAL A 13 41.69 -17.10 5.06
N GLY A 14 42.14 -15.85 4.95
CA GLY A 14 41.30 -14.73 4.52
C GLY A 14 40.74 -14.93 3.11
N PHE A 15 41.57 -15.39 2.18
CA PHE A 15 41.14 -15.66 0.81
C PHE A 15 40.12 -16.81 0.74
N LEU A 16 40.32 -17.87 1.53
CA LEU A 16 39.36 -18.98 1.64
C LEU A 16 38.01 -18.54 2.23
N MET A 17 38.00 -17.63 3.20
CA MET A 17 36.75 -17.06 3.72
C MET A 17 36.00 -16.24 2.67
N ILE A 18 36.69 -15.42 1.88
CA ILE A 18 36.07 -14.62 0.81
C ILE A 18 35.45 -15.53 -0.26
N ILE A 19 36.14 -16.61 -0.65
CA ILE A 19 35.61 -17.61 -1.58
C ILE A 19 34.38 -18.30 -1.00
N GLY A 20 34.42 -18.72 0.27
CA GLY A 20 33.30 -19.35 0.95
C GLY A 20 32.05 -18.47 1.00
N ILE A 21 32.22 -17.19 1.33
CA ILE A 21 31.13 -16.19 1.35
C ILE A 21 30.57 -15.99 -0.06
N SER A 22 31.44 -15.91 -1.08
CA SER A 22 31.02 -15.73 -2.47
C SER A 22 30.19 -16.92 -2.99
N ILE A 23 30.59 -18.15 -2.66
CA ILE A 23 29.84 -19.37 -3.00
C ILE A 23 28.50 -19.40 -2.24
N PHE A 24 28.48 -19.00 -0.97
CA PHE A 24 27.25 -18.94 -0.16
C PHE A 24 26.23 -17.96 -0.74
N ILE A 25 26.66 -16.75 -1.12
CA ILE A 25 25.80 -15.74 -1.77
C ILE A 25 25.28 -16.26 -3.12
N TYR A 26 26.14 -16.91 -3.92
CA TYR A 26 25.74 -17.46 -5.21
C TYR A 26 24.70 -18.59 -5.09
N GLN A 27 24.82 -19.44 -4.05
CA GLN A 27 23.82 -20.48 -3.80
C GLN A 27 22.52 -19.93 -3.22
N ALA A 28 22.60 -18.94 -2.32
CA ALA A 28 21.41 -18.26 -1.80
C ALA A 28 20.63 -17.53 -2.91
N SER A 29 21.33 -17.02 -3.94
CA SER A 29 20.71 -16.38 -5.11
C SER A 29 20.03 -17.34 -6.09
N LYS A 30 20.31 -18.65 -6.04
CA LYS A 30 19.68 -19.65 -6.93
C LYS A 30 18.35 -20.22 -6.41
N SER A 31 17.93 -19.85 -5.20
CA SER A 31 16.77 -20.45 -4.52
C SER A 31 15.47 -19.66 -4.65
N GLN A 32 15.33 -18.76 -5.64
CA GLN A 32 14.02 -18.25 -6.04
C GLN A 32 13.61 -18.82 -7.40
N PRO A 33 12.76 -19.86 -7.43
CA PRO A 33 11.91 -20.10 -8.58
C PRO A 33 10.97 -18.90 -8.71
N ASP A 34 11.15 -18.15 -9.79
CA ASP A 34 10.27 -17.07 -10.22
C ASP A 34 8.92 -17.69 -10.66
N GLN A 35 8.07 -18.04 -9.69
CA GLN A 35 6.69 -18.42 -9.98
C GLN A 35 5.89 -17.15 -10.24
N ALA A 36 5.93 -16.70 -11.49
CA ALA A 36 4.92 -15.80 -12.02
C ALA A 36 3.55 -16.47 -11.87
N VAL A 37 2.75 -16.00 -10.91
CA VAL A 37 1.33 -16.37 -10.79
C VAL A 37 0.63 -15.83 -12.03
N THR A 38 0.47 -16.69 -13.04
CA THR A 38 -0.41 -16.43 -14.17
C THR A 38 -1.84 -16.52 -13.65
N VAL A 39 -2.46 -15.35 -13.40
CA VAL A 39 -3.89 -15.26 -13.17
C VAL A 39 -4.57 -15.47 -14.52
N THR A 40 -4.94 -16.71 -14.81
CA THR A 40 -5.85 -17.02 -15.92
C THR A 40 -7.24 -16.53 -15.51
N ILE A 41 -7.61 -15.33 -15.95
CA ILE A 41 -8.98 -14.84 -15.89
C ILE A 41 -9.79 -15.67 -16.90
N PRO A 42 -10.85 -16.40 -16.50
CA PRO A 42 -11.72 -17.07 -17.44
C PRO A 42 -12.37 -16.05 -18.39
N LYS A 43 -12.06 -16.19 -19.68
CA LYS A 43 -12.65 -15.45 -20.80
C LYS A 43 -14.03 -16.05 -21.09
N GLU A 44 -15.01 -15.76 -20.24
CA GLU A 44 -16.40 -16.19 -20.50
C GLU A 44 -17.42 -15.21 -19.89
N VAL A 45 -17.32 -13.91 -20.21
CA VAL A 45 -18.48 -13.00 -20.30
C VAL A 45 -18.11 -11.85 -21.26
N ALA A 46 -17.85 -12.17 -22.53
CA ALA A 46 -17.67 -11.17 -23.57
C ALA A 46 -18.13 -11.71 -24.93
N GLU A 47 -19.28 -12.37 -24.96
CA GLU A 47 -19.93 -12.73 -26.21
C GLU A 47 -21.44 -12.76 -25.99
N LYS A 48 -22.08 -11.58 -26.15
CA LYS A 48 -23.37 -11.48 -26.83
C LYS A 48 -23.70 -10.02 -27.12
N VAL A 49 -24.21 -9.82 -28.34
CA VAL A 49 -24.85 -8.63 -28.91
C VAL A 49 -23.93 -7.63 -29.61
N ALA A 50 -23.50 -8.00 -30.82
CA ALA A 50 -23.24 -7.06 -31.91
C ALA A 50 -23.71 -7.65 -33.24
N THR A 51 -24.84 -7.14 -33.77
CA THR A 51 -25.41 -7.10 -35.15
C THR A 51 -26.94 -7.12 -34.99
N ASP A 52 -27.80 -6.35 -35.65
CA ASP A 52 -27.80 -5.54 -36.87
C ASP A 52 -28.94 -4.51 -36.66
N THR A 53 -28.98 -3.31 -37.24
CA THR A 53 -29.66 -2.96 -38.53
C THR A 53 -29.81 -1.41 -38.56
N PRO A 54 -30.32 -0.77 -39.64
CA PRO A 54 -29.61 0.01 -40.63
C PRO A 54 -29.74 1.54 -40.47
N VAL A 55 -28.88 2.26 -41.20
CA VAL A 55 -28.95 3.72 -41.38
C VAL A 55 -30.14 4.06 -42.27
N GLU A 56 -31.12 4.80 -41.75
CA GLU A 56 -32.08 5.52 -42.58
C GLU A 56 -32.29 6.94 -42.05
N SER A 57 -32.11 7.89 -42.97
CA SER A 57 -32.13 9.33 -42.77
C SER A 57 -33.52 9.87 -43.01
N ILE A 58 -34.11 10.59 -42.04
CA ILE A 58 -35.24 11.51 -42.28
C ILE A 58 -35.23 12.70 -41.30
N THR A 59 -34.83 13.84 -41.85
CA THR A 59 -35.35 15.21 -41.73
C THR A 59 -36.28 15.58 -40.55
N ALA A 60 -35.75 16.48 -39.71
CA ALA A 60 -36.36 17.61 -39.00
C ALA A 60 -37.86 17.61 -38.61
N LYS A 61 -38.12 17.66 -37.29
CA LYS A 61 -39.16 18.53 -36.72
C LYS A 61 -38.76 19.07 -35.35
N LYS A 62 -38.50 20.37 -35.30
CA LYS A 62 -38.16 21.17 -34.12
C LYS A 62 -39.33 21.16 -33.13
N LYS A 63 -39.18 20.47 -31.99
CA LYS A 63 -40.01 20.67 -30.79
C LYS A 63 -39.08 21.12 -29.67
N SER A 64 -39.22 22.39 -29.29
CA SER A 64 -38.48 23.02 -28.20
C SER A 64 -38.88 22.35 -26.88
N VAL A 65 -38.00 21.48 -26.36
CA VAL A 65 -38.07 21.02 -24.98
C VAL A 65 -37.22 21.98 -24.18
N VAL A 66 -37.84 22.74 -23.29
CA VAL A 66 -37.14 23.51 -22.27
C VAL A 66 -36.50 22.49 -21.33
N ILE A 67 -35.20 22.25 -21.51
CA ILE A 67 -34.41 21.44 -20.59
C ILE A 67 -34.08 22.37 -19.43
N GLU A 68 -34.74 22.15 -18.30
CA GLU A 68 -34.33 22.72 -17.02
C GLU A 68 -32.90 22.25 -16.74
N GLN A 69 -31.96 23.18 -16.86
CA GLN A 69 -30.54 22.95 -16.69
C GLN A 69 -30.29 22.59 -15.23
N LYS A 70 -30.37 21.28 -14.93
CA LYS A 70 -29.92 20.73 -13.65
C LYS A 70 -28.49 21.19 -13.44
N LYS A 71 -28.31 22.11 -12.48
CA LYS A 71 -27.04 22.71 -12.08
C LYS A 71 -25.99 21.60 -12.01
N GLN A 72 -25.08 21.61 -12.97
CA GLN A 72 -23.95 20.70 -13.02
C GLN A 72 -23.17 20.89 -11.71
N PRO A 73 -22.81 19.82 -10.97
CA PRO A 73 -22.00 19.97 -9.79
C PRO A 73 -20.71 20.69 -10.20
N GLU A 74 -20.49 21.84 -9.55
CA GLU A 74 -19.29 22.64 -9.70
C GLU A 74 -18.08 21.75 -9.43
N VAL A 75 -17.27 21.51 -10.45
CA VAL A 75 -15.99 20.80 -10.30
C VAL A 75 -15.09 21.80 -9.58
N VAL A 76 -15.09 21.74 -8.25
CA VAL A 76 -14.15 22.52 -7.44
C VAL A 76 -12.75 22.03 -7.82
N GLU A 77 -11.99 22.91 -8.46
CA GLU A 77 -10.61 22.65 -8.83
C GLU A 77 -9.79 22.47 -7.54
N LYS A 78 -9.22 21.27 -7.35
CA LYS A 78 -8.41 20.97 -6.15
C LYS A 78 -7.09 21.70 -6.23
N SER A 79 -6.61 22.20 -5.09
CA SER A 79 -5.25 22.72 -5.04
C SER A 79 -4.21 21.59 -5.14
N SER A 80 -2.99 21.92 -5.58
CA SER A 80 -1.88 20.96 -5.68
C SER A 80 -1.55 20.29 -4.33
N ASP A 81 -1.77 21.00 -3.23
CA ASP A 81 -1.54 20.50 -1.87
C ASP A 81 -2.55 19.41 -1.49
N GLU A 82 -3.82 19.57 -1.87
CA GLU A 82 -4.87 18.58 -1.61
C GLU A 82 -4.61 17.29 -2.38
N GLU A 83 -4.22 17.38 -3.65
CA GLU A 83 -3.84 16.21 -4.44
C GLU A 83 -2.62 15.49 -3.85
N ALA A 84 -1.65 16.25 -3.36
CA ALA A 84 -0.47 15.69 -2.70
C ALA A 84 -0.87 14.94 -1.41
N LEU A 85 -1.74 15.52 -0.58
CA LEU A 85 -2.27 14.89 0.62
C LEU A 85 -3.03 13.59 0.31
N GLU A 86 -3.85 13.57 -0.74
CA GLU A 86 -4.55 12.36 -1.17
C GLU A 86 -3.56 11.27 -1.61
N ARG A 87 -2.50 11.63 -2.35
CA ARG A 87 -1.45 10.67 -2.75
C ARG A 87 -0.70 10.13 -1.54
N ILE A 88 -0.30 11.00 -0.61
CA ILE A 88 0.38 10.59 0.63
C ILE A 88 -0.53 9.67 1.44
N ALA A 89 -1.79 10.04 1.66
CA ALA A 89 -2.76 9.25 2.42
C ALA A 89 -2.97 7.85 1.81
N GLY A 90 -3.12 7.76 0.49
CA GLY A 90 -3.29 6.48 -0.21
C GLY A 90 -2.08 5.57 -0.01
N SER A 91 -0.88 6.03 -0.37
CA SER A 91 0.35 5.24 -0.24
C SER A 91 0.66 4.88 1.20
N PHE A 92 0.40 5.81 2.13
CA PHE A 92 0.58 5.59 3.55
C PHE A 92 -0.35 4.47 4.06
N ILE A 93 -1.65 4.52 3.73
CA ILE A 93 -2.61 3.50 4.17
C ILE A 93 -2.34 2.12 3.56
N GLU A 94 -1.87 2.06 2.31
CA GLU A 94 -1.46 0.79 1.71
C GLU A 94 -0.27 0.17 2.46
N ARG A 95 0.71 0.99 2.86
CA ARG A 95 1.88 0.52 3.61
C ARG A 95 1.54 0.22 5.08
N TYR A 96 0.96 1.17 5.79
CA TYR A 96 0.57 1.06 7.20
C TYR A 96 -0.48 -0.03 7.43
N GLY A 97 -1.45 -0.18 6.52
CA GLY A 97 -2.48 -1.20 6.60
C GLY A 97 -2.07 -2.59 6.11
N THR A 98 -0.86 -2.74 5.55
CA THR A 98 -0.31 -4.02 5.09
C THR A 98 0.76 -4.49 6.05
N GLN A 99 0.53 -5.61 6.72
CA GLN A 99 1.42 -6.08 7.78
C GLN A 99 1.44 -7.60 7.82
N SER A 100 2.58 -8.17 8.21
CA SER A 100 2.69 -9.63 8.37
C SER A 100 3.68 -9.99 9.47
N THR A 101 3.40 -11.09 10.16
CA THR A 101 4.34 -11.71 11.10
C THR A 101 5.63 -12.15 10.39
N ALA A 102 5.53 -12.67 9.16
CA ALA A 102 6.68 -13.12 8.38
C ALA A 102 7.68 -12.01 8.02
N SER A 103 7.20 -10.77 7.88
CA SER A 103 8.06 -9.61 7.59
C SER A 103 8.42 -8.82 8.85
N ASN A 104 8.12 -9.36 10.04
CA ASN A 104 8.25 -8.70 11.33
C ASN A 104 7.67 -7.27 11.34
N TYR A 105 6.53 -7.09 10.67
CA TYR A 105 5.82 -5.82 10.58
C TYR A 105 6.66 -4.65 9.99
N SER A 106 7.71 -4.92 9.22
CA SER A 106 8.60 -3.90 8.60
C SER A 106 7.89 -2.76 7.87
N ASN A 107 6.74 -3.02 7.24
CA ASN A 107 5.95 -1.97 6.59
C ASN A 107 5.49 -0.86 7.55
N LEU A 108 5.19 -1.20 8.81
CA LEU A 108 4.85 -0.20 9.83
C LEU A 108 6.08 0.67 10.15
N GLU A 109 7.27 0.06 10.25
CA GLU A 109 8.53 0.79 10.47
C GLU A 109 8.85 1.75 9.32
N ASP A 110 8.70 1.28 8.08
CA ASP A 110 8.88 2.10 6.89
C ASP A 110 7.89 3.28 6.81
N SER A 111 6.70 3.11 7.41
CA SER A 111 5.68 4.15 7.41
C SER A 111 5.95 5.26 8.43
N LEU A 112 6.84 5.05 9.40
CA LEU A 112 7.14 6.01 10.48
C LEU A 112 7.59 7.38 9.94
N VAL A 113 8.27 7.42 8.78
CA VAL A 113 8.80 8.69 8.23
C VAL A 113 7.70 9.69 7.88
N TYR A 114 6.49 9.19 7.60
CA TYR A 114 5.33 9.98 7.20
C TYR A 114 4.51 10.48 8.40
N MET A 115 4.74 9.93 9.60
CA MET A 115 3.95 10.20 10.79
C MET A 115 4.44 11.43 11.55
N SER A 116 3.54 12.05 12.33
CA SER A 116 3.89 13.04 13.34
C SER A 116 4.65 12.37 14.49
N GLU A 117 5.38 13.12 15.31
CA GLU A 117 6.10 12.53 16.45
C GLU A 117 5.16 11.81 17.43
N LYS A 118 3.95 12.34 17.61
CA LYS A 118 2.88 11.71 18.39
C LYS A 118 2.53 10.34 17.80
N MET A 119 2.14 10.29 16.52
CA MET A 119 1.71 9.03 15.90
C MET A 119 2.85 8.02 15.76
N LYS A 120 4.10 8.48 15.56
CA LYS A 120 5.28 7.60 15.59
C LYS A 120 5.41 6.88 16.93
N THR A 121 5.21 7.61 18.03
CA THR A 121 5.31 7.05 19.38
C THR A 121 4.23 6.00 19.62
N GLU A 122 2.99 6.31 19.23
CA GLU A 122 1.86 5.36 19.30
C GLU A 122 2.14 4.10 18.48
N THR A 123 2.63 4.25 17.24
CA THR A 123 2.93 3.13 16.33
C THR A 123 4.09 2.27 16.84
N LYS A 124 5.14 2.88 17.41
CA LYS A 124 6.25 2.12 18.02
C LYS A 124 5.78 1.28 19.20
N ASN A 125 4.88 1.81 20.01
CA ASN A 125 4.28 1.06 21.11
C ASN A 125 3.41 -0.10 20.57
N GLU A 126 2.63 0.13 19.51
CA GLU A 126 1.86 -0.92 18.84
C GLU A 126 2.77 -2.04 18.31
N LEU A 127 3.89 -1.69 17.67
CA LEU A 127 4.89 -2.66 17.18
C LEU A 127 5.46 -3.53 18.29
N ILE A 128 5.74 -2.96 19.48
CA ILE A 128 6.21 -3.73 20.64
C ILE A 128 5.15 -4.77 21.05
N GLN A 129 3.87 -4.38 21.09
CA GLN A 129 2.78 -5.29 21.45
C GLN A 129 2.58 -6.39 20.40
N LEU A 130 2.61 -6.03 19.11
CA LEU A 130 2.48 -6.97 17.99
C LEU A 130 3.60 -8.03 17.99
N ARG A 131 4.81 -7.65 18.39
CA ARG A 131 5.97 -8.55 18.49
C ARG A 131 5.91 -9.42 19.74
N ALA A 132 5.49 -8.87 20.88
CA ALA A 132 5.33 -9.63 22.10
C ALA A 132 4.27 -10.74 22.01
N GLY A 133 3.32 -10.62 21.08
CA GLY A 133 2.29 -11.64 20.84
C GLY A 133 2.60 -12.66 19.74
N GLY A 134 3.78 -12.62 19.10
CA GLY A 134 4.02 -13.25 17.79
C GLY A 134 5.13 -14.31 17.71
N ASP A 135 5.43 -15.03 18.80
CA ASP A 135 6.59 -15.94 18.86
C ASP A 135 6.33 -17.39 18.40
N ASP A 136 5.11 -17.76 17.99
CA ASP A 136 4.88 -19.09 17.41
C ASP A 136 5.08 -19.04 15.89
N ILE A 137 6.16 -19.68 15.42
CA ILE A 137 6.57 -19.71 14.01
C ILE A 137 5.52 -20.33 13.09
N ASN A 138 4.52 -21.01 13.67
CA ASN A 138 3.41 -21.64 12.96
C ASN A 138 2.19 -20.74 12.74
N ASP A 139 2.11 -19.56 13.37
CA ASP A 139 0.95 -18.65 13.26
C ASP A 139 1.23 -17.49 12.29
N TYR A 140 1.34 -17.82 11.00
CA TYR A 140 1.42 -16.79 9.97
C TYR A 140 0.16 -15.92 10.01
N GLN A 141 0.32 -14.61 10.16
CA GLN A 141 -0.76 -13.65 9.98
C GLN A 141 -0.32 -12.61 8.96
N GLY A 142 -1.18 -12.35 7.98
CA GLY A 142 -0.96 -11.41 6.90
C GLY A 142 -2.19 -10.54 6.68
N MET A 143 -1.97 -9.25 6.54
CA MET A 143 -2.98 -8.29 6.09
C MET A 143 -2.41 -7.57 4.88
N THR A 144 -3.18 -7.49 3.80
CA THR A 144 -2.88 -6.64 2.65
C THR A 144 -3.99 -5.61 2.47
N THR A 145 -3.61 -4.34 2.32
CA THR A 145 -4.55 -3.24 2.12
C THR A 145 -4.29 -2.58 0.77
N ARG A 146 -5.34 -2.38 -0.03
CA ARG A 146 -5.32 -1.60 -1.28
C ARG A 146 -6.26 -0.40 -1.17
N ALA A 147 -5.78 0.78 -1.53
CA ALA A 147 -6.61 1.98 -1.63
C ALA A 147 -7.40 1.95 -2.95
N VAL A 148 -8.71 2.17 -2.87
CA VAL A 148 -9.62 2.16 -4.03
C VAL A 148 -10.27 3.51 -4.30
N SER A 149 -10.36 4.38 -3.30
CA SER A 149 -10.84 5.75 -3.45
C SER A 149 -10.15 6.66 -2.43
N LYS A 150 -10.05 7.95 -2.77
CA LYS A 150 -9.41 8.97 -1.96
C LYS A 150 -10.25 10.24 -2.05
N LYS A 151 -10.59 10.82 -0.91
CA LYS A 151 -11.37 12.04 -0.84
C LYS A 151 -10.95 12.87 0.35
N ILE A 152 -10.44 14.06 0.10
CA ILE A 152 -10.29 15.06 1.16
C ILE A 152 -11.67 15.50 1.66
N ILE A 153 -11.86 15.51 2.98
CA ILE A 153 -13.12 15.88 3.64
C ILE A 153 -12.98 17.15 4.47
N GLU A 154 -11.77 17.45 4.94
CA GLU A 154 -11.43 18.69 5.63
C GLU A 154 -10.03 19.12 5.18
N TYR A 155 -9.85 20.41 4.90
CA TYR A 155 -8.55 20.99 4.54
C TYR A 155 -8.46 22.42 5.09
N ASP A 156 -7.54 22.62 6.01
CA ASP A 156 -7.23 23.92 6.60
C ASP A 156 -5.73 24.18 6.45
N LYS A 157 -5.39 24.95 5.41
CA LYS A 157 -4.02 25.27 5.06
C LYS A 157 -3.35 26.19 6.09
N GLU A 158 -4.12 27.08 6.72
CA GLU A 158 -3.62 28.10 7.64
C GLU A 158 -3.30 27.48 9.00
N ASN A 159 -4.21 26.67 9.54
CA ASN A 159 -4.00 25.94 10.78
C ASN A 159 -3.20 24.65 10.59
N GLY A 160 -2.90 24.27 9.34
CA GLY A 160 -2.08 23.12 9.01
C GLY A 160 -2.73 21.81 9.41
N SER A 161 -4.02 21.64 9.14
CA SER A 161 -4.76 20.39 9.39
C SER A 161 -5.49 19.91 8.15
N ALA A 162 -5.61 18.60 7.99
CA ALA A 162 -6.42 18.02 6.92
C ALA A 162 -6.94 16.63 7.30
N LYS A 163 -8.04 16.22 6.69
CA LYS A 163 -8.59 14.87 6.81
C LYS A 163 -8.90 14.30 5.44
N VAL A 164 -8.42 13.09 5.20
CA VAL A 164 -8.67 12.35 3.96
C VAL A 164 -9.36 11.05 4.29
N THR A 165 -10.52 10.81 3.68
CA THR A 165 -11.17 9.50 3.69
C THR A 165 -10.61 8.66 2.55
N ILE A 166 -10.16 7.45 2.88
CA ILE A 166 -9.67 6.45 1.92
C ILE A 166 -10.63 5.26 1.95
N GLY A 167 -11.19 4.91 0.81
CA GLY A 167 -11.85 3.62 0.65
C GLY A 167 -10.80 2.55 0.42
N THR A 168 -10.89 1.42 1.12
CA THR A 168 -9.91 0.32 1.01
C THR A 168 -10.58 -1.02 0.73
N ILE A 169 -9.81 -1.92 0.11
CA ILE A 169 -10.06 -3.36 0.15
C ILE A 169 -8.95 -3.99 0.97
N ARG A 170 -9.32 -4.74 2.01
CA ARG A 170 -8.39 -5.42 2.91
C ARG A 170 -8.56 -6.92 2.78
N ALA A 171 -7.46 -7.62 2.64
CA ALA A 171 -7.39 -9.08 2.63
C ALA A 171 -6.63 -9.55 3.86
N LYS A 172 -7.24 -10.42 4.68
CA LYS A 172 -6.61 -11.03 5.86
C LYS A 172 -6.39 -12.52 5.60
N LEU A 173 -5.20 -13.00 5.92
CA LEU A 173 -4.77 -14.38 5.81
C LEU A 173 -4.23 -14.83 7.17
N ASN A 174 -4.74 -15.92 7.72
CA ASN A 174 -4.23 -16.55 8.94
C ASN A 174 -3.85 -17.99 8.61
N GLY A 175 -2.56 -18.31 8.62
CA GLY A 175 -2.06 -19.66 8.31
C GLY A 175 -2.30 -20.08 6.86
N ASP A 176 -3.50 -20.61 6.55
CA ASP A 176 -3.88 -21.22 5.28
C ASP A 176 -4.64 -20.24 4.38
N VAL A 177 -4.42 -20.33 3.06
CA VAL A 177 -5.14 -19.62 2.00
C VAL A 177 -6.66 -19.85 2.07
N GLN A 178 -7.11 -20.96 2.64
CA GLN A 178 -8.53 -21.22 2.90
C GLN A 178 -9.16 -20.22 3.89
N ASP A 179 -8.36 -19.61 4.77
CA ASP A 179 -8.80 -18.59 5.72
C ASP A 179 -8.66 -17.15 5.17
N LEU A 180 -8.51 -17.01 3.85
CA LEU A 180 -8.46 -15.72 3.19
C LEU A 180 -9.84 -15.03 3.24
N SER A 181 -9.92 -13.94 3.99
CA SER A 181 -11.10 -13.07 4.03
C SER A 181 -10.82 -11.73 3.38
N ARG A 182 -11.82 -11.14 2.71
CA ARG A 182 -11.74 -9.81 2.10
C ARG A 182 -12.87 -8.92 2.57
N LYS A 183 -12.56 -7.67 2.91
CA LYS A 183 -13.56 -6.65 3.27
C LYS A 183 -13.27 -5.30 2.63
N LYS A 184 -14.34 -4.60 2.26
CA LYS A 184 -14.28 -3.17 1.94
C LYS A 184 -14.41 -2.39 3.24
N GLN A 185 -13.54 -1.43 3.46
CA GLN A 185 -13.54 -0.64 4.69
C GLN A 185 -13.05 0.76 4.39
N ASN A 186 -13.73 1.78 4.92
CA ASN A 186 -13.23 3.15 4.85
C ASN A 186 -12.26 3.41 6.01
N VAL A 187 -11.33 4.32 5.79
CA VAL A 187 -10.40 4.78 6.82
C VAL A 187 -10.22 6.29 6.71
N GLU A 188 -10.26 6.97 7.84
CA GLU A 188 -9.92 8.39 7.95
C GLU A 188 -8.43 8.51 8.27
N VAL A 189 -7.74 9.32 7.49
CA VAL A 189 -6.34 9.72 7.70
C VAL A 189 -6.33 11.19 8.08
N ARG A 190 -5.81 11.48 9.27
CA ARG A 190 -5.70 12.84 9.78
C ARG A 190 -4.27 13.33 9.59
N PHE A 191 -4.12 14.57 9.17
CA PHE A 191 -2.85 15.22 8.94
C PHE A 191 -2.68 16.44 9.83
N VAL A 192 -1.43 16.68 10.22
CA VAL A 192 -0.98 17.91 10.87
C VAL A 192 0.26 18.43 10.15
N LYS A 193 0.45 19.74 10.12
CA LYS A 193 1.67 20.37 9.61
C LYS A 193 2.68 20.51 10.75
N GLU A 194 3.75 19.74 10.69
CA GLU A 194 4.81 19.71 11.69
C GLU A 194 6.10 20.21 11.06
N SER A 195 6.71 21.26 11.64
CA SER A 195 7.90 21.92 11.07
C SER A 195 7.78 22.23 9.57
N GLY A 196 6.62 22.74 9.16
CA GLY A 196 6.34 23.13 7.77
C GLY A 196 6.00 21.98 6.82
N THR A 197 6.07 20.71 7.26
CA THR A 197 5.78 19.53 6.43
C THR A 197 4.51 18.83 6.90
N TRP A 198 3.69 18.36 5.97
CA TRP A 198 2.52 17.55 6.29
C TRP A 198 2.94 16.18 6.82
N LYS A 199 2.38 15.80 7.96
CA LYS A 199 2.58 14.51 8.64
C LYS A 199 1.24 13.87 8.95
N VAL A 200 1.20 12.54 8.91
CA VAL A 200 0.03 11.78 9.36
C VAL A 200 -0.01 11.79 10.89
N ASP A 201 -1.09 12.30 11.47
CA ASP A 201 -1.30 12.37 12.91
C ASP A 201 -2.21 11.28 13.46
N GLY A 202 -2.95 10.59 12.58
CA GLY A 202 -3.73 9.44 13.01
C GLY A 202 -4.49 8.74 11.90
N VAL A 203 -4.89 7.52 12.21
CA VAL A 203 -5.64 6.62 11.33
C VAL A 203 -6.82 6.06 12.10
N VAL A 204 -8.02 6.16 11.54
CA VAL A 204 -9.24 5.64 12.15
C VAL A 204 -10.00 4.78 11.14
N TRP A 205 -10.04 3.48 11.38
CA TRP A 205 -10.80 2.53 10.56
C TRP A 205 -12.30 2.63 10.88
N ALA A 206 -13.14 2.74 9.86
CA ALA A 206 -14.59 2.66 10.03
C ALA A 206 -15.00 1.28 10.56
N LYS A 207 -16.00 1.21 11.44
CA LYS A 207 -16.52 -0.06 11.98
C LYS A 207 -17.21 -0.90 10.91
#